data_AF-C5II28-F1
#
_entry.id   AF-C5II28-F1
#
_cell.length_a   1.000
_cell.length_b   1.000
_cell.length_c   1.000
_cell.angle_alpha   90.00
_cell.angle_beta   90.00
_cell.angle_gamma   90.00
#
_symmetry.space_group_name_H-M   'P 1'
#
loop_
_entity.id
_entity.type
_entity.pdbx_description
1 polymer ?
#
loop_
_entity_poly.entity_id
_entity_poly.type
_entity_poly.pdbx_seq_one_letter_code
_entity_poly.pdbx_strand_id
1 'polypeptide(L)'
;GDHVKFSLPMSSTSTVLLWGYLQWKDAYATTKQTDMFFDMIKWPLDYFLKCWIPASQTLYAQVGEGNDDHHFWGRAEDMTMARPAYKLTPSKPGSDVAGEIAASLAAGYLAFKERDAKYAATLLSTSKEIYEFGKKYPGTYS
;
A
#
# COMPACT_ATOMS: atom_id res chain seq x y z
N GLY A 1 11.52 6.19 11.87
CA GLY A 1 10.71 6.74 12.98
C GLY A 1 10.34 8.19 12.71
N ASP A 2 10.41 8.57 11.44
CA ASP A 2 9.86 9.78 10.85
C ASP A 2 8.36 9.59 10.56
N HIS A 3 7.76 10.55 9.87
CA HIS A 3 6.33 10.57 9.58
C HIS A 3 6.03 10.56 8.07
N VAL A 4 7.03 10.46 7.21
CA VAL A 4 6.82 10.32 5.76
C VAL A 4 6.14 8.98 5.46
N LYS A 5 5.13 9.02 4.58
CA LYS A 5 4.49 7.80 4.09
C LYS A 5 5.08 7.41 2.75
N PHE A 6 6.14 6.61 2.78
CA PHE A 6 6.75 6.03 1.58
C PHE A 6 5.98 4.78 1.15
N SER A 7 5.30 4.82 0.00
CA SER A 7 4.44 3.70 -0.42
C SER A 7 5.23 2.45 -0.78
N LEU A 8 6.44 2.55 -1.33
CA LEU A 8 7.25 1.39 -1.73
C LEU A 8 7.61 0.45 -0.55
N PRO A 9 8.26 0.92 0.54
CA PRO A 9 8.52 0.07 1.69
C PRO A 9 7.23 -0.33 2.42
N MET A 10 6.18 0.52 2.40
CA MET A 10 4.88 0.17 2.99
C MET A 10 4.22 -1.01 2.26
N SER A 11 4.22 -1.01 0.92
CA SER A 11 3.64 -2.09 0.12
C SER A 11 4.46 -3.36 0.21
N SER A 12 5.80 -3.24 0.24
CA SER A 12 6.67 -4.41 0.48
C SER A 12 6.39 -5.05 1.84
N THR A 13 6.25 -4.24 2.89
CA THR A 13 5.91 -4.71 4.24
C THR A 13 4.57 -5.45 4.26
N SER A 14 3.53 -4.88 3.64
CA SER A 14 2.22 -5.53 3.60
C SER A 14 2.23 -6.80 2.76
N THR A 15 2.91 -6.83 1.61
CA THR A 15 3.09 -8.05 0.80
C THR A 15 3.71 -9.18 1.65
N VAL A 16 4.79 -8.90 2.38
CA VAL A 16 5.48 -9.90 3.21
C VAL A 16 4.60 -10.39 4.37
N LEU A 17 3.89 -9.49 5.05
CA LEU A 17 2.95 -9.87 6.12
C LEU A 17 1.81 -10.75 5.60
N LEU A 18 1.23 -10.40 4.44
CA LEU A 18 0.19 -11.18 3.79
C LEU A 18 0.68 -12.56 3.37
N TRP A 19 1.88 -12.64 2.80
CA TRP A 19 2.49 -13.92 2.47
C TRP A 19 2.68 -14.78 3.72
N GLY A 20 3.18 -14.19 4.82
CA GLY A 20 3.31 -14.89 6.09
C GLY A 20 1.99 -15.47 6.60
N TYR A 21 0.91 -14.69 6.59
CA TYR A 21 -0.41 -15.21 6.96
C TYR A 21 -0.89 -16.32 6.02
N LEU A 22 -0.76 -16.14 4.71
CA LEU A 22 -1.19 -17.15 3.73
C LEU A 22 -0.46 -18.48 3.89
N GLN A 23 0.81 -18.44 4.27
CA GLN A 23 1.65 -19.62 4.47
C GLN A 23 1.41 -20.31 5.82
N TRP A 24 1.14 -19.55 6.89
CA TRP A 24 1.08 -20.05 8.27
C TRP A 24 -0.21 -19.64 9.00
N LYS A 25 -1.36 -19.82 8.36
CA LYS A 25 -2.68 -19.45 8.93
C LYS A 25 -2.94 -20.08 10.31
N ASP A 26 -2.49 -21.31 10.51
CA ASP A 26 -2.60 -22.09 11.74
C ASP A 26 -1.82 -21.47 12.91
N ALA A 27 -0.66 -20.87 12.66
CA ALA A 27 0.10 -20.16 13.68
C ALA A 27 -0.66 -18.92 14.18
N TYR A 28 -1.26 -18.13 13.28
CA TYR A 28 -2.11 -16.99 13.65
C TYR A 28 -3.35 -17.43 14.44
N ALA A 29 -3.97 -18.55 14.07
CA ALA A 29 -5.12 -19.09 14.78
C ALA A 29 -4.74 -19.59 16.18
N THR A 30 -3.67 -20.38 16.30
CA THR A 30 -3.16 -20.94 17.56
C THR A 30 -2.77 -19.83 18.55
N THR A 31 -2.15 -18.76 18.06
CA THR A 31 -1.73 -17.61 18.87
C THR A 31 -2.85 -16.58 19.10
N LYS A 32 -4.05 -16.82 18.55
CA LYS A 32 -5.21 -15.93 18.62
C LYS A 32 -4.94 -14.53 18.03
N GLN A 33 -4.05 -14.45 17.05
CA GLN A 33 -3.66 -13.21 16.37
C GLN A 33 -4.40 -13.00 15.05
N THR A 34 -5.23 -13.94 14.59
CA THR A 34 -5.93 -13.84 13.30
C THR A 34 -6.70 -12.52 13.16
N ASP A 35 -7.50 -12.14 14.14
CA ASP A 35 -8.31 -10.91 14.04
C ASP A 35 -7.47 -9.64 14.07
N MET A 36 -6.44 -9.60 14.93
CA MET A 36 -5.48 -8.48 14.95
C MET A 36 -4.72 -8.36 13.63
N PHE A 37 -4.30 -9.48 13.05
CA PHE A 37 -3.65 -9.49 11.74
C PHE A 37 -4.55 -8.88 10.65
N PHE A 38 -5.82 -9.29 10.58
CA PHE A 38 -6.74 -8.77 9.60
C PHE A 38 -7.08 -7.29 9.82
N ASP A 39 -7.16 -6.83 11.07
CA ASP A 39 -7.33 -5.41 11.39
C ASP A 39 -6.11 -4.58 10.94
N MET A 40 -4.90 -5.00 11.30
CA MET A 40 -3.66 -4.31 10.94
C MET A 40 -3.41 -4.28 9.44
N ILE A 41 -3.57 -5.41 8.76
CA ILE A 41 -3.24 -5.52 7.33
C ILE A 41 -4.24 -4.79 6.44
N LYS A 42 -5.48 -4.59 6.91
CA LYS A 42 -6.47 -3.78 6.21
C LYS A 42 -6.04 -2.32 6.09
N TRP A 43 -5.28 -1.80 7.05
CA TRP A 43 -4.86 -0.40 7.09
C TRP A 43 -4.02 0.05 5.88
N PRO A 44 -2.90 -0.60 5.53
CA PRO A 44 -2.16 -0.26 4.31
C PRO A 44 -2.97 -0.56 3.04
N LEU A 45 -3.77 -1.63 3.00
CA LEU A 45 -4.58 -1.98 1.83
C LEU A 45 -5.64 -0.90 1.53
N ASP A 46 -6.35 -0.42 2.55
CA ASP A 46 -7.29 0.71 2.42
C ASP A 46 -6.59 1.99 1.98
N TYR A 47 -5.37 2.23 2.47
CA TYR A 47 -4.56 3.36 2.03
C TYR A 47 -4.20 3.26 0.54
N PHE A 48 -3.78 2.09 0.05
CA PHE A 48 -3.47 1.89 -1.36
C PHE A 48 -4.69 2.02 -2.27
N LEU A 49 -5.86 1.53 -1.84
CA LEU A 49 -7.13 1.76 -2.55
C LEU A 49 -7.43 3.25 -2.72
N LYS A 50 -7.12 4.08 -1.71
CA LYS A 50 -7.27 5.55 -1.80
C LYS A 50 -6.23 6.22 -2.69
N CYS A 51 -5.04 5.63 -2.83
CA CYS A 51 -3.94 6.20 -3.60
C CYS A 51 -4.13 6.07 -5.12
N TRP A 52 -4.98 5.16 -5.58
CA TRP A 52 -5.24 4.94 -7.00
C TRP A 52 -6.45 5.73 -7.48
N ILE A 53 -6.26 6.57 -8.50
CA ILE A 53 -7.31 7.34 -9.18
C ILE A 53 -7.41 6.82 -10.63
N PRO A 54 -8.34 5.89 -10.93
CA PRO A 54 -8.41 5.24 -12.23
C PRO A 54 -8.66 6.22 -13.39
N ALA A 55 -9.54 7.20 -13.18
CA ALA A 55 -9.98 8.15 -14.21
C ALA A 55 -8.82 8.96 -14.83
N SER A 56 -7.75 9.18 -14.07
CA SER A 56 -6.56 9.93 -14.51
C SER A 56 -5.28 9.09 -14.52
N GLN A 57 -5.38 7.77 -14.34
CA GLN A 57 -4.24 6.85 -14.21
C GLN A 57 -3.16 7.39 -13.26
N THR A 58 -3.60 7.84 -12.08
CA THR A 58 -2.73 8.50 -11.11
C THR A 58 -2.59 7.63 -9.87
N LEU A 59 -1.36 7.37 -9.46
CA LEU A 59 -1.05 6.59 -8.26
C LEU A 59 -0.22 7.43 -7.29
N TYR A 60 -0.74 7.72 -6.11
CA TYR A 60 0.04 8.42 -5.06
C TYR A 60 1.07 7.47 -4.43
N ALA A 61 2.34 7.88 -4.49
CA ALA A 61 3.49 7.06 -4.07
C ALA A 61 4.16 7.57 -2.79
N GLN A 62 3.91 8.83 -2.41
CA GLN A 62 4.47 9.40 -1.18
C GLN A 62 3.62 10.54 -0.64
N VAL A 63 3.55 10.65 0.69
CA VAL A 63 2.98 11.82 1.38
C VAL A 63 3.96 12.31 2.45
N GLY A 64 4.35 13.58 2.35
CA GLY A 64 5.42 14.20 3.13
C GLY A 64 6.69 14.38 2.29
N GLU A 65 7.38 15.51 2.48
CA GLU A 65 8.72 15.74 1.93
C GLU A 65 9.75 15.35 3.01
N GLY A 66 10.81 14.65 2.60
CA GLY A 66 11.74 14.03 3.54
C GLY A 66 12.45 15.02 4.44
N ASN A 67 13.00 16.10 3.87
CA ASN A 67 13.72 17.08 4.67
C ASN A 67 12.79 17.79 5.66
N ASP A 68 11.65 18.33 5.22
CA ASP A 68 10.73 19.06 6.09
C ASP A 68 10.20 18.18 7.24
N ASP A 69 9.89 16.92 6.94
CA ASP A 69 9.44 15.93 7.93
C ASP A 69 10.56 15.59 8.93
N HIS A 70 11.79 15.38 8.45
CA HIS A 70 12.92 14.97 9.29
C HIS A 70 13.50 16.11 10.14
N HIS A 71 13.25 17.37 9.79
CA HIS A 71 13.58 18.52 10.63
C HIS A 71 12.64 18.67 11.84
N PHE A 72 11.52 17.95 11.86
CA PHE A 72 10.57 17.95 12.98
C PHE A 72 10.75 16.73 13.88
N TRP A 73 11.00 16.97 15.16
CA TRP A 73 11.02 15.92 16.19
C TRP A 73 9.90 16.17 17.20
N GLY A 74 8.85 15.36 17.14
CA GLY A 74 7.68 15.50 17.99
C GLY A 74 6.65 14.42 17.72
N ARG A 75 5.46 14.58 18.30
CA ARG A 75 4.34 13.68 18.02
C ARG A 75 3.80 13.94 16.62
N ALA A 76 3.34 12.90 15.93
CA ALA A 76 2.79 13.00 14.59
C ALA A 76 1.61 13.99 14.51
N GLU A 77 0.83 14.09 15.59
CA GLU A 77 -0.34 14.96 15.72
C GLU A 77 0.02 16.45 15.83
N ASP A 78 1.28 16.77 16.16
CA ASP A 78 1.77 18.14 16.35
C ASP A 78 2.48 18.69 15.08
N MET A 79 2.51 17.94 13.99
CA MET A 79 3.10 18.37 12.72
C MET A 79 2.32 19.55 12.10
N THR A 80 3.01 20.65 11.81
CA THR A 80 2.42 21.84 11.15
C THR A 80 3.03 22.18 9.79
N MET A 81 4.08 21.47 9.36
CA MET A 81 4.70 21.68 8.04
C MET A 81 3.78 21.19 6.91
N ALA A 82 4.03 21.68 5.69
CA ALA A 82 3.33 21.17 4.52
C ALA A 82 3.68 19.69 4.29
N ARG A 83 2.68 18.89 3.92
CA ARG A 83 2.86 17.46 3.63
C ARG A 83 2.44 17.16 2.19
N PRO A 84 3.28 17.47 1.18
CA PRO A 84 2.93 17.30 -0.21
C PRO A 84 2.66 15.83 -0.56
N ALA A 85 1.82 15.61 -1.56
CA ALA A 85 1.50 14.28 -2.07
C ALA A 85 2.13 14.10 -3.47
N TYR A 86 3.07 13.18 -3.58
CA TYR A 86 3.77 12.85 -4.82
C TYR A 86 3.09 11.66 -5.50
N LYS A 87 3.03 11.72 -6.83
CA LYS A 87 2.23 10.81 -7.65
C LYS A 87 2.94 10.36 -8.91
N LEU A 88 2.62 9.15 -9.31
CA LEU A 88 2.97 8.54 -10.57
C LEU A 88 1.85 8.81 -11.58
N THR A 89 2.25 9.06 -12.82
CA THR A 89 1.36 9.30 -13.96
C THR A 89 1.96 8.65 -15.21
N PRO A 90 1.22 8.54 -16.33
CA PRO A 90 1.80 8.05 -17.58
C PRO A 90 3.05 8.81 -18.05
N SER A 91 3.18 10.10 -17.70
CA SER A 91 4.33 10.94 -18.04
C SER A 91 5.45 10.94 -16.99
N LYS A 92 5.19 10.44 -15.78
CA LYS A 92 6.15 10.25 -14.70
C LYS A 92 5.89 8.88 -14.04
N PRO A 93 6.28 7.78 -14.70
CA PRO A 93 5.96 6.44 -14.26
C PRO A 93 6.82 5.97 -13.07
N GLY A 94 6.43 4.85 -12.47
CA GLY A 94 7.15 4.17 -11.38
C GLY A 94 6.64 2.74 -11.23
N SER A 95 7.14 1.85 -12.08
CA SER A 95 6.72 0.45 -12.21
C SER A 95 7.06 -0.39 -10.99
N ASP A 96 8.15 -0.04 -10.31
CA ASP A 96 8.56 -0.60 -9.02
C ASP A 96 7.48 -0.41 -7.96
N VAL A 97 7.08 0.83 -7.69
CA VAL A 97 6.06 1.16 -6.69
C VAL A 97 4.68 0.64 -7.11
N ALA A 98 4.31 0.82 -8.39
CA ALA A 98 3.05 0.31 -8.91
C ALA A 98 2.98 -1.22 -8.80
N GLY A 99 4.05 -1.91 -9.19
CA GLY A 99 4.14 -3.37 -9.11
C GLY A 99 4.02 -3.87 -7.68
N GLU A 100 4.72 -3.25 -6.73
CA GLU A 100 4.70 -3.69 -5.33
C GLU A 100 3.35 -3.40 -4.65
N ILE A 101 2.70 -2.27 -4.93
CA ILE A 101 1.33 -2.00 -4.46
C ILE A 101 0.36 -3.02 -5.05
N ALA A 102 0.47 -3.32 -6.35
CA ALA A 102 -0.37 -4.31 -7.01
C ALA A 102 -0.19 -5.71 -6.38
N ALA A 103 1.06 -6.11 -6.07
CA ALA A 103 1.38 -7.35 -5.39
C ALA A 103 0.75 -7.41 -3.98
N SER A 104 0.86 -6.33 -3.20
CA SER A 104 0.23 -6.25 -1.89
C SER A 104 -1.28 -6.39 -1.96
N LEU A 105 -1.94 -5.71 -2.91
CA LEU A 105 -3.40 -5.81 -3.08
C LEU A 105 -3.82 -7.21 -3.55
N ALA A 106 -3.05 -7.86 -4.43
CA ALA A 106 -3.32 -9.23 -4.88
C ALA A 106 -3.19 -10.25 -3.74
N ALA A 107 -2.15 -10.12 -2.91
CA ALA A 107 -1.99 -10.94 -1.71
C ALA A 107 -3.14 -10.68 -0.71
N GLY A 108 -3.59 -9.42 -0.60
CA GLY A 108 -4.75 -9.03 0.19
C GLY A 108 -6.03 -9.73 -0.29
N TYR A 109 -6.30 -9.76 -1.59
CA TYR A 109 -7.42 -10.53 -2.15
C TYR A 109 -7.39 -11.99 -1.68
N LEU A 110 -6.24 -12.66 -1.76
CA LEU A 110 -6.12 -14.07 -1.34
C LEU A 110 -6.39 -14.26 0.16
N ALA A 111 -5.96 -13.32 1.00
CA ALA A 111 -6.17 -13.39 2.44
C ALA A 111 -7.63 -13.13 2.83
N PHE A 112 -8.29 -12.18 2.17
CA PHE A 112 -9.65 -11.76 2.52
C PHE A 112 -10.77 -12.51 1.78
N LYS A 113 -10.51 -13.26 0.70
CA LYS A 113 -11.58 -13.86 -0.15
C LYS A 113 -12.62 -14.71 0.60
N GLU A 114 -12.23 -15.37 1.69
CA GLU A 114 -13.12 -16.19 2.54
C GLU A 114 -13.73 -15.40 3.71
N ARG A 115 -13.12 -14.27 4.09
CA ARG A 115 -13.51 -13.45 5.25
C ARG A 115 -14.41 -12.27 4.86
N ASP A 116 -14.13 -11.64 3.72
CA ASP A 116 -14.89 -10.54 3.14
C ASP A 116 -14.70 -10.58 1.61
N ALA A 117 -15.56 -11.32 0.93
CA ALA A 117 -15.49 -11.52 -0.52
C ALA A 117 -15.67 -10.20 -1.30
N LYS A 118 -16.46 -9.25 -0.77
CA LYS A 118 -16.70 -7.96 -1.43
C LYS A 118 -15.45 -7.10 -1.40
N TYR A 119 -14.82 -6.98 -0.23
CA TYR A 119 -13.56 -6.25 -0.08
C TYR A 119 -12.45 -6.90 -0.91
N ALA A 120 -12.32 -8.23 -0.85
CA ALA A 120 -11.34 -8.97 -1.64
C ALA A 120 -11.50 -8.72 -3.16
N ALA A 121 -12.74 -8.66 -3.67
CA ALA A 121 -13.00 -8.33 -5.07
C ALA A 121 -12.54 -6.91 -5.44
N THR A 122 -12.74 -5.93 -4.55
CA THR A 122 -12.21 -4.56 -4.73
C THR A 122 -10.68 -4.57 -4.80
N LEU A 123 -10.00 -5.26 -3.87
CA LEU A 123 -8.54 -5.39 -3.88
C LEU A 123 -8.02 -5.97 -5.20
N LEU A 124 -8.64 -7.05 -5.69
CA LEU A 124 -8.24 -7.70 -6.93
C LEU A 124 -8.46 -6.81 -8.16
N SER A 125 -9.58 -6.09 -8.22
CA SER A 125 -9.86 -5.16 -9.33
C SER A 125 -8.79 -4.06 -9.38
N THR A 126 -8.57 -3.38 -8.26
CA THR A 126 -7.57 -2.30 -8.17
C THR A 126 -6.15 -2.81 -8.41
N SER A 127 -5.80 -3.99 -7.90
CA SER A 127 -4.50 -4.63 -8.16
C SER A 127 -4.23 -4.78 -9.67
N LYS A 128 -5.19 -5.29 -10.43
CA LYS A 128 -5.07 -5.47 -11.88
C LYS A 128 -4.90 -4.13 -12.59
N GLU A 129 -5.67 -3.11 -12.23
CA GLU A 129 -5.55 -1.78 -12.82
C GLU A 129 -4.17 -1.16 -12.60
N ILE A 130 -3.66 -1.22 -11.36
CA ILE A 130 -2.32 -0.69 -11.03
C ILE A 130 -1.22 -1.49 -11.72
N TYR A 131 -1.34 -2.83 -11.78
CA TYR A 131 -0.37 -3.68 -12.46
C TYR A 131 -0.31 -3.35 -13.96
N GLU A 132 -1.46 -3.22 -14.62
CA GLU A 132 -1.51 -2.84 -16.03
C GLU A 132 -0.96 -1.43 -16.26
N PHE A 133 -1.20 -0.47 -15.35
CA PHE A 133 -0.55 0.84 -15.38
C PHE A 133 0.98 0.73 -15.32
N GLY A 134 1.52 0.03 -14.31
CA GLY A 134 2.96 -0.12 -14.11
C GLY A 134 3.66 -0.88 -15.24
N LYS A 135 2.98 -1.85 -15.85
CA LYS A 135 3.46 -2.61 -17.01
C LYS A 135 3.42 -1.79 -18.30
N LYS A 136 2.37 -0.98 -18.51
CA LYS A 136 2.18 -0.17 -19.71
C LYS A 136 3.14 1.01 -19.77
N TYR A 137 3.48 1.60 -18.63
CA TYR A 137 4.35 2.78 -18.52
C TYR A 137 5.60 2.41 -17.69
N PRO A 138 6.66 1.87 -18.31
CA PRO A 138 7.88 1.48 -17.59
C PRO A 138 8.61 2.70 -17.02
N GLY A 139 9.05 2.60 -15.77
CA GLY A 139 9.92 3.60 -15.12
C GLY A 139 10.32 3.20 -13.71
N THR A 140 11.38 3.84 -13.20
CA THR A 140 11.81 3.72 -11.80
C THR A 140 11.31 4.97 -11.07
N TYR A 141 10.73 4.79 -9.88
CA TYR A 141 10.33 5.93 -9.06
C TYR A 141 11.57 6.70 -8.54
N SER A 142 11.55 8.02 -8.71
CA SER A 142 12.60 8.96 -8.27
C SER A 142 12.02 10.31 -7.89
#